data_AF-M0MHF1-F1
#
_entry.id   AF-M0MHF1-F1
#
_cell.length_a   1.000
_cell.length_b   1.000
_cell.length_c   1.000
_cell.angle_alpha   90.00
_cell.angle_beta   90.00
_cell.angle_gamma   90.00
#
_symmetry.space_group_name_H-M   'P 1'
#
loop_
_entity.id
_entity.type
_entity.pdbx_description
1 polymer ?
#
loop_
_entity_poly.entity_id
_entity_poly.type
_entity_poly.pdbx_seq_one_letter_code
_entity_poly.pdbx_strand_id
1 'polypeptide(L)'
;MKVYPKIPRYDHPVVPEELFEAPDLSVIEKFDGSAFRFTLYDKRYAEWYPDQVATAADGDGALVFGTRKAIRGSHRDPLAEIDGALHRAVRCLRDGIDATALRTLHDEYDGPLIVYRRYSESASGLDPEGESRKLNRPLT
;
A
#
# COMPACT_ATOMS: atom_id res chain seq x y z
N MET A 1 18.60 2.26 13.41
CA MET A 1 17.42 1.49 12.94
C MET A 1 16.18 2.33 13.17
N LYS A 2 15.48 2.80 12.13
CA LYS A 2 14.21 3.55 12.31
C LYS A 2 13.10 2.55 12.64
N VAL A 3 12.67 2.53 13.90
CA VAL A 3 11.56 1.71 14.38
C VAL A 3 10.27 2.42 13.98
N TYR A 4 9.43 1.76 13.20
CA TYR A 4 8.10 2.28 12.89
C TYR A 4 7.33 2.45 14.21
N PRO A 5 6.74 3.63 14.49
CA PRO A 5 6.05 3.85 15.76
C PRO A 5 4.93 2.82 15.90
N LYS A 6 4.93 2.11 17.02
CA LYS A 6 3.81 1.24 17.38
C LYS A 6 2.65 2.15 17.75
N ILE A 7 1.66 2.23 16.88
CA ILE A 7 0.39 2.88 17.21
C ILE A 7 -0.31 2.02 18.27
N PRO A 8 -0.77 2.62 19.39
CA PRO A 8 -1.53 1.88 20.38
C PRO A 8 -2.75 1.21 19.75
N ARG A 9 -3.15 0.06 20.31
CA ARG A 9 -4.43 -0.54 19.90
C ARG A 9 -5.57 0.41 20.29
N TYR A 10 -6.62 0.43 19.48
CA TYR A 10 -7.81 1.23 19.76
C TYR A 10 -8.43 0.90 21.13
N ASP A 11 -8.43 -0.38 21.51
CA ASP A 11 -8.94 -0.89 22.78
C ASP A 11 -7.90 -0.94 23.91
N HIS A 12 -6.78 -0.21 23.77
CA HIS A 12 -5.70 -0.31 24.75
C HIS A 12 -6.09 0.39 26.07
N PRO A 13 -6.06 -0.29 27.24
CA PRO A 13 -6.63 0.21 28.50
C PRO A 13 -5.91 1.42 29.13
N VAL A 14 -4.87 1.95 28.48
CA VAL A 14 -4.08 3.09 28.97
C VAL A 14 -4.16 4.29 28.02
N VAL A 15 -4.89 4.15 26.92
CA VAL A 15 -5.13 5.22 25.96
C VAL A 15 -6.56 5.68 26.17
N PRO A 16 -6.77 6.93 26.60
CA PRO A 16 -8.12 7.47 26.76
C PRO A 16 -8.88 7.48 25.43
N GLU A 17 -10.18 7.17 25.45
CA GLU A 17 -11.01 7.14 24.23
C GLU A 17 -11.02 8.51 23.53
N GLU A 18 -10.93 9.60 24.31
CA GLU A 18 -10.93 10.99 23.84
C GLU A 18 -9.77 11.28 22.88
N LEU A 19 -8.66 10.51 22.95
CA LEU A 19 -7.57 10.64 21.98
C LEU A 19 -8.05 10.28 20.57
N PHE A 20 -8.87 9.23 20.43
CA PHE A 20 -9.37 8.74 19.15
C PHE A 20 -10.50 9.60 18.57
N GLU A 21 -11.09 10.47 19.38
CA GLU A 21 -12.14 11.43 19.01
C GLU A 21 -11.58 12.82 18.67
N ALA A 22 -10.26 13.01 18.75
CA ALA A 22 -9.64 14.30 18.47
C ALA A 22 -9.93 14.78 17.03
N PRO A 23 -10.28 16.07 16.82
CA PRO A 23 -10.74 16.58 15.53
C PRO A 23 -9.66 16.54 14.44
N ASP A 24 -8.39 16.43 14.82
CA ASP A 24 -7.22 16.31 13.96
C ASP A 24 -6.73 14.87 13.77
N LEU A 25 -7.44 13.88 14.34
CA LEU A 25 -7.13 12.46 14.22
C LEU A 25 -8.21 11.73 13.41
N SER A 26 -7.79 11.05 12.35
CA SER A 26 -8.67 10.16 11.57
C SER A 26 -8.35 8.70 11.86
N VAL A 27 -9.30 7.97 12.43
CA VAL A 27 -9.20 6.53 12.65
C VAL A 27 -9.70 5.81 11.39
N ILE A 28 -8.85 4.96 10.81
CA ILE A 28 -9.15 4.18 9.62
C ILE A 28 -8.99 2.70 9.96
N GLU A 29 -9.93 1.86 9.53
CA GLU A 29 -9.85 0.41 9.76
C GLU A 29 -8.54 -0.15 9.23
N LYS A 30 -7.79 -0.79 10.14
CA LYS A 30 -6.60 -1.55 9.80
C LYS A 30 -7.03 -2.92 9.25
N PHE A 31 -7.17 -3.03 7.94
CA PHE A 31 -7.29 -4.34 7.30
C PHE A 31 -6.00 -5.15 7.48
N ASP A 32 -6.09 -6.33 8.11
CA ASP A 32 -4.96 -7.25 8.24
C ASP A 32 -4.65 -7.88 6.89
N GLY A 33 -3.51 -7.49 6.34
CA GLY A 33 -3.09 -7.80 4.98
C GLY A 33 -1.57 -7.76 4.89
N SER A 34 -1.03 -8.43 3.88
CA SER A 34 0.41 -8.42 3.61
C SER A 34 0.85 -6.98 3.32
N ALA A 35 1.98 -6.56 3.91
CA ALA A 35 2.57 -5.25 3.64
C ALA A 35 3.06 -5.22 2.19
N PHE A 36 2.19 -4.77 1.29
CA PHE A 36 2.46 -4.54 -0.11
C PHE A 36 3.18 -3.20 -0.24
N ARG A 37 4.20 -3.15 -1.09
CA ARG A 37 4.86 -1.91 -1.45
C ARG A 37 5.02 -1.83 -2.94
N PHE A 38 5.05 -0.62 -3.48
CA PHE A 38 5.46 -0.40 -4.84
C PHE A 38 6.20 0.94 -4.96
N THR A 39 6.96 1.08 -6.03
CA THR A 39 7.69 2.30 -6.37
C THR A 39 7.61 2.50 -7.88
N LEU A 40 7.47 3.75 -8.32
CA LEU A 40 7.72 4.10 -9.70
C LEU A 40 9.23 4.12 -9.89
N TYR A 41 9.77 3.29 -10.77
CA TYR A 41 11.17 3.34 -11.13
C TYR A 41 11.42 4.53 -12.06
N ASP A 42 12.34 5.39 -11.65
CA ASP A 42 12.79 6.54 -12.41
C ASP A 42 14.28 6.43 -12.66
N LYS A 43 14.66 6.29 -13.94
CA LYS A 43 16.06 6.10 -14.32
C LYS A 43 16.96 7.25 -13.85
N ARG A 44 16.42 8.47 -13.62
CA ARG A 44 17.18 9.61 -13.08
C ARG A 44 17.74 9.33 -11.69
N TYR A 45 17.04 8.54 -10.87
CA TYR A 45 17.45 8.16 -9.51
C TYR A 45 17.96 6.72 -9.43
N ALA A 46 18.39 6.13 -10.56
CA ALA A 46 18.81 4.73 -10.63
C ALA A 46 19.81 4.33 -9.52
N GLU A 47 20.78 5.21 -9.23
CA GLU A 47 21.81 5.01 -8.20
C GLU A 47 21.27 4.96 -6.76
N TRP A 48 20.06 5.45 -6.53
CA TRP A 48 19.45 5.53 -5.20
C TRP A 48 18.50 4.37 -4.94
N TYR A 49 18.11 3.62 -5.97
CA TYR A 49 17.34 2.41 -5.83
C TYR A 49 18.22 1.23 -5.43
N PRO A 50 17.72 0.29 -4.62
CA PRO A 50 18.36 -1.00 -4.46
C PRO A 50 18.43 -1.73 -5.81
N ASP A 51 19.52 -2.48 -6.07
CA ASP A 51 19.73 -3.25 -7.30
C ASP A 51 18.53 -4.13 -7.69
N GLN A 52 17.85 -4.69 -6.68
CA GLN A 52 16.66 -5.52 -6.88
C GLN A 52 15.50 -4.76 -7.54
N VAL A 53 15.36 -3.46 -7.24
CA VAL A 53 14.35 -2.60 -7.85
C VAL A 53 14.74 -2.29 -9.28
N ALA A 54 15.99 -1.88 -9.52
CA ALA A 54 16.47 -1.54 -10.86
C ALA A 54 16.42 -2.76 -11.81
N THR A 55 16.75 -3.95 -11.29
CA THR A 55 16.67 -5.21 -12.04
C THR A 55 15.22 -5.57 -12.39
N ALA A 56 14.29 -5.40 -11.45
CA ALA A 56 12.89 -5.75 -11.66
C ALA A 56 12.14 -4.76 -12.55
N ALA A 57 12.58 -3.50 -12.62
CA ALA A 57 11.84 -2.44 -13.32
C ALA A 57 11.57 -2.74 -14.80
N ASP A 58 12.46 -3.45 -15.49
CA ASP A 58 12.32 -3.66 -16.94
C ASP A 58 12.05 -2.34 -17.69
N GLY A 59 12.92 -1.35 -17.44
CA GLY A 59 12.88 -0.04 -18.07
C GLY A 59 12.29 1.09 -17.21
N ASP A 60 12.46 2.33 -17.70
CA ASP A 60 11.97 3.54 -17.02
C ASP A 60 10.44 3.56 -16.92
N GLY A 61 9.94 4.22 -15.87
CA GLY A 61 8.52 4.40 -15.61
C GLY A 61 7.78 3.13 -15.18
N ALA A 62 8.50 2.08 -14.79
CA ALA A 62 7.87 0.86 -14.33
C ALA A 62 7.48 0.91 -12.85
N LEU A 63 6.28 0.46 -12.52
CA LEU A 63 5.89 0.22 -11.13
C LEU A 63 6.45 -1.13 -10.67
N VAL A 64 7.48 -1.09 -9.84
CA VAL A 64 8.08 -2.27 -9.20
C VAL A 64 7.36 -2.51 -7.88
N PHE A 65 6.90 -3.74 -7.65
CA PHE A 65 6.14 -4.09 -6.47
C PHE A 65 6.79 -5.20 -5.66
N GLY A 66 6.37 -5.30 -4.40
CA GLY A 66 6.84 -6.32 -3.51
C GLY A 66 6.16 -6.33 -2.16
N THR A 67 6.77 -7.06 -1.25
CA THR A 67 6.43 -7.03 0.17
C THR A 67 7.46 -6.20 0.93
N ARG A 68 7.22 -5.96 2.22
CA ARG A 68 8.24 -5.38 3.11
C ARG A 68 9.61 -6.06 3.02
N LYS A 69 9.67 -7.37 2.76
CA LYS A 69 10.90 -8.18 2.80
C LYS A 69 11.54 -8.44 1.44
N ALA A 70 10.78 -8.35 0.34
CA ALA A 70 11.25 -8.80 -0.97
C ALA A 70 10.56 -8.04 -2.10
N ILE A 71 11.30 -7.75 -3.18
CA ILE A 71 10.73 -7.39 -4.48
C ILE A 71 10.08 -8.63 -5.10
N ARG A 72 8.91 -8.47 -5.71
CA ARG A 72 8.10 -9.56 -6.26
C ARG A 72 7.93 -9.48 -7.78
N GLY A 73 8.14 -8.32 -8.38
CA GLY A 73 8.10 -8.15 -9.83
C GLY A 73 7.83 -6.72 -10.25
N SER A 74 7.63 -6.54 -11.55
CA SER A 74 7.12 -5.32 -12.16
C SER A 74 5.66 -5.50 -12.55
N HIS A 75 4.89 -4.41 -12.48
CA HIS A 75 3.52 -4.42 -12.99
C HIS A 75 3.44 -4.82 -14.48
N ARG A 76 4.56 -4.78 -15.23
CA ARG A 76 4.64 -5.21 -16.65
C ARG A 76 4.73 -6.73 -16.81
N ASP A 77 5.13 -7.46 -15.78
CA ASP A 77 5.34 -8.91 -15.85
C ASP A 77 4.03 -9.65 -16.21
N PRO A 78 4.08 -10.75 -16.99
CA PRO A 78 2.89 -11.54 -17.28
C PRO A 78 2.21 -12.02 -15.98
N LEU A 79 0.88 -11.89 -15.87
CA LEU A 79 0.16 -12.35 -14.65
C LEU A 79 0.40 -13.84 -14.36
N ALA A 80 0.64 -14.66 -15.40
CA ALA A 80 0.94 -16.07 -15.25
C ALA A 80 2.25 -16.35 -14.48
N GLU A 81 3.18 -15.39 -14.45
CA GLU A 81 4.46 -15.48 -13.74
C GLU A 81 4.40 -14.87 -12.34
N ILE A 82 3.31 -14.17 -12.02
CA ILE A 82 3.08 -13.52 -10.74
C ILE A 82 2.26 -14.45 -9.85
N ASP A 83 2.64 -14.53 -8.57
CA ASP A 83 1.84 -15.20 -7.54
C ASP A 83 0.37 -14.75 -7.62
N GLY A 84 -0.54 -15.72 -7.74
CA GLY A 84 -1.98 -15.52 -7.84
C GLY A 84 -2.53 -14.59 -6.75
N ALA A 85 -1.95 -14.67 -5.55
CA ALA A 85 -2.33 -13.82 -4.44
C ALA A 85 -2.10 -12.33 -4.72
N LEU A 86 -1.21 -11.96 -5.64
CA LEU A 86 -0.89 -10.55 -5.96
C LEU A 86 -1.60 -10.04 -7.22
N HIS A 87 -2.35 -10.87 -7.95
CA HIS A 87 -2.95 -10.50 -9.23
C HIS A 87 -3.84 -9.26 -9.14
N ARG A 88 -4.67 -9.15 -8.10
CA ARG A 88 -5.52 -7.98 -7.90
C ARG A 88 -4.68 -6.72 -7.63
N ALA A 89 -3.63 -6.82 -6.82
CA ALA A 89 -2.75 -5.70 -6.55
C ALA A 89 -2.07 -5.21 -7.84
N VAL A 90 -1.59 -6.14 -8.67
CA VAL A 90 -0.93 -5.82 -9.95
C VAL A 90 -1.90 -5.20 -10.94
N ARG A 91 -3.14 -5.68 -11.03
CA ARG A 91 -4.20 -5.03 -11.83
C ARG A 91 -4.46 -3.59 -11.35
N CYS A 92 -4.53 -3.35 -10.04
CA CYS A 92 -4.63 -1.99 -9.51
C CYS A 92 -3.42 -1.11 -9.87
N LEU A 93 -2.20 -1.68 -9.93
CA LEU A 93 -1.02 -0.92 -10.39
C LEU A 93 -1.12 -0.54 -11.87
N ARG A 94 -1.68 -1.41 -12.70
CA ARG A 94 -1.84 -1.17 -14.14
C ARG A 94 -2.91 -0.11 -14.44
N ASP A 95 -4.05 -0.23 -13.78
CA ASP A 95 -5.26 0.50 -14.20
C ASP A 95 -5.67 1.60 -13.21
N GLY A 96 -5.15 1.57 -11.98
CA GLY A 96 -5.61 2.42 -10.87
C GLY A 96 -4.57 3.37 -10.29
N ILE A 97 -3.32 3.34 -10.76
CA ILE A 97 -2.25 4.24 -10.30
C ILE A 97 -1.97 5.30 -11.36
N ASP A 98 -2.05 6.56 -10.96
CA ASP A 98 -1.57 7.67 -11.77
C ASP A 98 -0.04 7.79 -11.64
N ALA A 99 0.67 7.25 -12.62
CA ALA A 99 2.13 7.34 -12.68
C ALA A 99 2.63 8.79 -12.87
N THR A 100 1.84 9.68 -13.46
CA THR A 100 2.20 11.09 -13.66
C THR A 100 2.21 11.83 -12.33
N ALA A 101 1.22 11.56 -11.46
CA ALA A 101 1.20 12.10 -10.11
C ALA A 101 2.43 11.62 -9.31
N LEU A 102 2.80 10.35 -9.41
CA LEU A 102 4.02 9.84 -8.76
C LEU A 102 5.31 10.47 -9.30
N ARG A 103 5.38 10.72 -10.62
CA ARG A 103 6.52 11.42 -11.23
C ARG A 103 6.60 12.88 -10.79
N THR A 104 5.45 13.54 -10.61
CA THR A 104 5.41 14.91 -10.07
C THR A 104 5.98 14.96 -8.66
N LEU A 105 5.65 13.97 -7.82
CA LEU A 105 6.22 13.87 -6.48
C LEU A 105 7.72 13.56 -6.50
N HIS A 106 8.20 12.74 -7.46
CA HIS A 106 9.64 12.55 -7.67
C HIS A 106 10.37 13.87 -7.96
N ASP A 107 9.75 14.76 -8.72
CA ASP A 107 10.30 16.07 -9.04
C ASP A 107 10.21 17.02 -7.84
N GLU A 108 9.11 17.01 -7.09
CA GLU A 108 8.90 17.84 -5.90
C GLU A 108 9.90 17.51 -4.79
N TYR A 109 10.17 16.23 -4.56
CA TYR A 109 11.06 15.76 -3.48
C TYR A 109 12.48 15.43 -3.96
N ASP A 110 12.78 15.65 -5.24
CA ASP A 110 14.06 15.35 -5.90
C ASP A 110 14.60 13.96 -5.52
N GLY A 111 13.74 12.93 -5.62
CA GLY A 111 14.13 11.59 -5.21
C GLY A 111 13.08 10.49 -5.39
N PRO A 112 13.48 9.23 -5.15
CA PRO A 112 12.64 8.06 -5.32
C PRO A 112 11.58 7.96 -4.23
N LEU A 113 10.38 7.53 -4.62
CA LEU A 113 9.27 7.32 -3.69
C LEU A 113 8.95 5.85 -3.49
N ILE A 114 8.71 5.46 -2.25
CA ILE A 114 8.24 4.11 -1.90
C ILE A 114 6.86 4.23 -1.27
N VAL A 115 5.86 3.67 -1.94
CA VAL A 115 4.49 3.65 -1.45
C VAL A 115 4.26 2.33 -0.71
N TYR A 116 3.77 2.41 0.53
CA TYR A 116 3.36 1.25 1.32
C TYR A 116 1.83 1.19 1.38
N ARG A 117 1.27 0.01 1.10
CA ARG A 117 -0.17 -0.26 1.17
C ARG A 117 -0.44 -1.61 1.84
N ARG A 118 -1.63 -1.76 2.43
CA ARG A 118 -2.15 -3.07 2.84
C ARG A 118 -2.79 -3.76 1.63
N TYR A 119 -2.53 -5.05 1.48
CA TYR A 119 -3.24 -5.89 0.54
C TYR A 119 -3.91 -7.06 1.27
N SER A 120 -5.22 -7.24 1.10
CA SER A 120 -5.99 -8.39 1.59
C SER A 120 -6.80 -9.01 0.45
N GLU A 121 -6.86 -10.34 0.39
CA GLU A 121 -7.70 -11.07 -0.57
C GLU A 121 -9.19 -10.99 -0.20
N SER A 122 -9.50 -10.85 1.09
CA SER A 122 -10.85 -10.94 1.68
C SER A 122 -11.77 -9.74 1.43
N ALA A 123 -11.39 -8.76 0.61
CA ALA A 123 -12.30 -7.70 0.16
C ALA A 123 -13.25 -8.20 -0.95
N SER A 124 -13.93 -9.32 -0.68
CA SER A 124 -15.07 -9.89 -1.41
C SER A 124 -16.32 -9.67 -0.55
N GLY A 125 -16.88 -8.46 -0.60
CA GLY A 125 -18.08 -8.14 0.19
C GLY A 125 -18.52 -6.68 0.19
N LEU A 126 -17.92 -5.80 -0.62
CA LEU A 126 -18.51 -4.50 -0.88
C LEU A 126 -19.33 -4.61 -2.16
N ASP A 127 -20.63 -4.84 -1.95
CA ASP A 127 -21.68 -4.50 -2.91
C ASP A 127 -21.44 -3.07 -3.45
N PRO A 128 -21.63 -2.81 -4.76
CA PRO A 128 -21.50 -1.47 -5.32
C PRO A 128 -22.66 -0.52 -4.93
N GLU A 129 -23.61 -0.98 -4.12
CA GLU A 129 -24.70 -0.15 -3.60
C GLU A 129 -24.53 0.05 -2.09
N GLY A 130 -24.38 1.32 -1.70
CA GLY A 130 -24.21 1.71 -0.31
C GLY A 130 -25.44 1.37 0.53
N GLU A 131 -25.29 0.37 1.39
CA GLU A 131 -26.22 0.18 2.50
C GLU A 131 -25.42 0.02 3.81
N SER A 132 -25.48 1.07 4.65
CA SER A 132 -24.95 1.06 6.00
C SER A 132 -25.63 -0.02 6.83
N ARG A 133 -25.00 -1.19 6.96
CA ARG A 133 -25.39 -2.16 7.99
C ARG A 133 -24.98 -1.63 9.36
N LYS A 134 -25.92 -0.99 10.04
CA LYS A 134 -25.90 -0.83 11.50
C LYS A 134 -25.86 -2.22 12.13
N LEU A 135 -24.69 -2.64 12.62
CA LEU A 135 -24.57 -3.86 13.39
C LEU A 135 -24.99 -3.58 14.83
N ASN A 136 -26.30 -3.65 15.09
CA ASN A 136 -26.80 -3.90 16.43
C ASN A 136 -26.31 -5.28 16.88
N ARG A 137 -25.59 -5.35 18.01
CA ARG A 137 -25.58 -6.56 18.83
C ARG A 137 -25.81 -6.23 20.30
N PRO A 138 -26.57 -7.07 21.01
CA PRO A 138 -27.06 -6.78 22.36
C PRO A 138 -25.98 -7.06 23.40
N LEU A 139 -26.05 -6.29 24.49
CA LEU A 139 -25.34 -6.55 25.74
C LEU A 139 -25.91 -7.80 26.41
N THR A 140 -25.05 -8.78 26.65
CA THR A 140 -25.14 -9.73 27.77
C THR A 140 -23.73 -10.07 28.21
#